data_AF-A0AAV5ZKJ8-F1
#
_entry.id   AF-A0AAV5ZKJ8-F1
#
_cell.length_a   1.000
_cell.length_b   1.000
_cell.length_c   1.000
_cell.angle_alpha   90.00
_cell.angle_beta   90.00
_cell.angle_gamma   90.00
#
_symmetry.space_group_name_H-M   'P 1'
#
loop_
_entity.id
_entity.type
_entity.pdbx_description
1 polymer ?
#
loop_
_entity_poly.entity_id
_entity_poly.type
_entity_poly.pdbx_seq_one_letter_code
_entity_poly.pdbx_strand_id
1 'polypeptide(L)'
;MARLVPALLVALGLLLAGCATSTKSMGMGPFSNGDRLVTVVVSEDRAVVRRECVDIPSAGPILGCHLWRRVFEPGVGAVQLVKIVRFTDTMPSTLSLEIDVHELCHAIAALQPIPDPCHADNGGVIESAASAAIRWR
;
A
#
# COMPACT_ATOMS: atom_id res chain seq x y z
N MET A 1 -7.20 -18.98 -45.91
CA MET A 1 -6.48 -19.41 -44.68
C MET A 1 -5.71 -18.30 -43.97
N ALA A 2 -5.30 -17.19 -44.61
CA ALA A 2 -4.46 -16.14 -43.99
C ALA A 2 -5.18 -15.14 -43.03
N ARG A 3 -6.50 -15.19 -42.87
CA ARG A 3 -7.27 -14.23 -42.03
C ARG A 3 -7.60 -14.72 -40.61
N LEU A 4 -7.31 -15.99 -40.28
CA LEU A 4 -7.61 -16.58 -38.97
C LEU A 4 -6.50 -16.34 -37.93
N VAL A 5 -5.26 -16.18 -38.39
CA VAL A 5 -4.08 -15.97 -37.53
C VAL A 5 -4.12 -14.66 -36.73
N PRO A 6 -4.49 -13.50 -37.29
CA PRO A 6 -4.55 -12.26 -36.52
C PRO A 6 -5.71 -12.27 -35.50
N ALA A 7 -6.85 -12.90 -35.83
CA ALA A 7 -7.99 -13.02 -34.91
C ALA A 7 -7.66 -13.89 -33.69
N LEU A 8 -6.88 -14.97 -33.89
CA LEU A 8 -6.43 -15.84 -32.81
C LEU A 8 -5.47 -15.13 -31.86
N LEU A 9 -4.56 -14.29 -32.39
CA LEU A 9 -3.60 -13.52 -31.58
C LEU A 9 -4.29 -12.41 -30.76
N VAL A 10 -5.31 -11.75 -31.31
CA VAL A 10 -6.11 -10.75 -30.58
C VAL A 10 -6.93 -11.41 -29.47
N ALA A 11 -7.55 -12.57 -29.75
CA ALA A 11 -8.28 -13.34 -28.75
C ALA A 11 -7.36 -13.84 -27.62
N LEU A 12 -6.14 -14.29 -27.94
CA LEU A 12 -5.16 -14.72 -26.95
C LEU A 12 -4.64 -13.54 -26.09
N GLY A 13 -4.46 -12.36 -26.69
CA GLY A 13 -4.10 -11.14 -25.99
C GLY A 13 -5.19 -10.63 -25.04
N LEU A 14 -6.46 -10.78 -25.41
CA LEU A 14 -7.61 -10.41 -24.55
C LEU A 14 -7.80 -11.39 -23.39
N LEU A 15 -7.50 -12.68 -23.58
CA LEU A 15 -7.54 -13.69 -22.51
C LEU A 15 -6.42 -13.50 -21.48
N LEU A 16 -5.27 -12.96 -21.88
CA LEU A 16 -4.16 -12.63 -20.98
C LEU A 16 -4.39 -11.36 -20.15
N ALA A 17 -5.35 -10.51 -20.52
CA ALA A 17 -5.78 -9.37 -19.71
C ALA A 17 -6.74 -9.76 -18.56
N GLY A 18 -7.13 -11.05 -18.48
CA GLY A 18 -8.21 -11.55 -17.63
C GLY A 18 -7.93 -11.71 -16.13
N CYS A 19 -6.76 -11.33 -15.62
CA CYS A 19 -6.50 -11.24 -14.18
C CYS A 19 -5.73 -9.96 -13.86
N ALA A 20 -6.36 -8.81 -14.07
CA ALA A 20 -5.86 -7.56 -13.51
C ALA A 20 -5.98 -7.65 -11.98
N THR A 21 -4.96 -8.18 -11.32
CA THR A 21 -4.88 -8.21 -9.85
C THR A 21 -4.83 -6.79 -9.34
N SER A 22 -5.82 -6.40 -8.54
CA SER A 22 -5.91 -5.03 -8.04
C SER A 22 -4.99 -4.84 -6.84
N THR A 23 -4.37 -3.66 -6.76
CA THR A 23 -3.62 -3.24 -5.59
C THR A 23 -3.87 -1.77 -5.34
N LYS A 24 -4.20 -1.43 -4.09
CA LYS A 24 -4.32 -0.06 -3.60
C LYS A 24 -3.24 0.22 -2.57
N SER A 25 -2.58 1.36 -2.71
CA SER A 25 -1.67 1.89 -1.69
C SER A 25 -2.18 3.24 -1.24
N MET A 26 -2.23 3.47 0.07
CA MET A 26 -2.57 4.76 0.63
C MET A 26 -1.64 5.10 1.78
N GLY A 27 -1.20 6.36 1.86
CA GLY A 27 -0.44 6.87 2.99
C GLY A 27 -1.06 8.14 3.59
N MET A 28 -0.91 8.31 4.90
CA MET A 28 -1.40 9.48 5.63
C MET A 28 -0.42 9.93 6.72
N GLY A 29 -0.51 11.20 7.11
CA GLY A 29 0.41 11.83 8.05
C GLY A 29 1.73 12.22 7.38
N PRO A 30 1.76 13.23 6.48
CA PRO A 30 2.96 13.65 5.78
C PRO A 30 4.06 14.11 6.72
N PHE A 31 5.30 13.77 6.37
CA PHE A 31 6.51 14.37 6.91
C PHE A 31 7.27 15.15 5.83
N SER A 32 8.18 16.03 6.28
CA SER A 32 8.91 16.97 5.41
C SER A 32 9.80 16.27 4.37
N ASN A 33 10.25 15.07 4.66
CA ASN A 33 11.05 14.23 3.76
C ASN A 33 10.22 13.42 2.75
N GLY A 34 8.89 13.60 2.73
CA GLY A 34 7.98 12.87 1.85
C GLY A 34 7.50 11.52 2.39
N ASP A 35 7.92 11.14 3.61
CA ASP A 35 7.41 9.98 4.33
C ASP A 35 5.97 10.20 4.80
N ARG A 36 5.34 9.10 5.20
CA ARG A 36 3.99 9.05 5.76
C ARG A 36 4.03 8.30 7.09
N LEU A 37 3.36 8.83 8.11
CA LEU A 37 3.24 8.18 9.42
C LEU A 37 2.68 6.76 9.27
N VAL A 38 1.65 6.62 8.42
CA VAL A 38 1.00 5.35 8.13
C VAL A 38 0.97 5.13 6.63
N THR A 39 1.28 3.93 6.19
CA THR A 39 1.07 3.44 4.82
C THR A 39 0.34 2.11 4.84
N VAL A 40 -0.74 1.98 4.07
CA VAL A 40 -1.50 0.73 3.92
C VAL A 40 -1.44 0.27 2.48
N VAL A 41 -1.03 -0.98 2.27
CA VAL A 41 -1.04 -1.65 0.97
C VAL A 41 -2.06 -2.80 1.03
N VAL A 42 -3.05 -2.75 0.15
CA VAL A 42 -4.08 -3.79 0.01
C VAL A 42 -3.95 -4.40 -1.37
N SER A 43 -3.79 -5.72 -1.45
CA SER A 43 -3.56 -6.39 -2.74
C SER A 43 -4.30 -7.72 -2.85
N GLU A 44 -4.81 -8.00 -4.04
CA GLU A 44 -5.26 -9.33 -4.46
C GLU A 44 -4.08 -10.18 -4.99
N ASP A 45 -2.91 -9.57 -5.19
CA ASP A 45 -1.69 -10.26 -5.65
C ASP A 45 -0.82 -10.69 -4.47
N ARG A 46 -0.75 -12.00 -4.22
CA ARG A 46 0.12 -12.60 -3.21
C ARG A 46 1.61 -12.32 -3.46
N ALA A 47 2.02 -12.08 -4.70
CA ALA A 47 3.38 -11.71 -5.03
C ALA A 47 3.69 -10.27 -4.59
N VAL A 48 2.73 -9.33 -4.70
CA VAL A 48 2.86 -7.99 -4.09
C VAL A 48 3.00 -8.14 -2.58
N VAL A 49 2.08 -8.84 -1.92
CA VAL A 49 2.14 -9.01 -0.45
C VAL A 49 3.47 -9.60 0.00
N ARG A 50 3.97 -10.63 -0.68
CA ARG A 50 5.28 -11.23 -0.36
C ARG A 50 6.45 -10.26 -0.57
N ARG A 51 6.42 -9.45 -1.64
CA ARG A 51 7.47 -8.45 -1.90
C ARG A 51 7.42 -7.28 -0.93
N GLU A 52 6.25 -6.92 -0.43
CA GLU A 52 6.10 -5.82 0.53
C GLU A 52 6.40 -6.27 1.97
N CYS A 53 6.25 -7.57 2.25
CA CYS A 53 6.50 -8.20 3.55
C CYS A 53 7.85 -8.92 3.64
N VAL A 54 8.90 -8.38 3.02
CA VAL A 54 10.25 -8.96 3.06
C VAL A 54 10.68 -9.17 4.52
N ASP A 55 11.48 -10.21 4.76
CA ASP A 55 12.09 -10.54 6.05
C ASP A 55 11.16 -11.14 7.12
N ILE A 56 9.99 -11.66 6.75
CA ILE A 56 9.14 -12.45 7.66
C ILE A 56 9.34 -13.95 7.41
N PRO A 57 9.98 -14.68 8.35
CA PRO A 57 10.06 -16.13 8.27
C PRO A 57 8.65 -16.71 8.34
N SER A 58 8.24 -17.43 7.29
CA SER A 58 6.92 -18.05 7.23
C SER A 58 7.01 -19.47 6.67
N ALA A 59 6.40 -20.42 7.37
CA ALA A 59 6.22 -21.79 6.90
C ALA A 59 5.03 -21.94 5.94
N GLY A 60 4.27 -20.86 5.70
CA GLY A 60 3.06 -20.85 4.86
C GLY A 60 2.90 -19.58 4.03
N PRO A 61 1.77 -19.42 3.32
CA PRO A 61 1.51 -18.22 2.53
C PRO A 61 1.40 -16.98 3.43
N ILE A 62 2.21 -15.95 3.15
CA ILE A 62 2.12 -14.65 3.81
C ILE A 62 0.87 -13.94 3.29
N LEU A 63 -0.08 -13.66 4.20
CA LEU A 63 -1.31 -12.93 3.90
C LEU A 63 -1.22 -11.44 4.26
N GLY A 64 -0.12 -11.01 4.85
CA GLY A 64 0.07 -9.64 5.27
C GLY A 64 1.18 -9.51 6.29
N CYS A 65 1.47 -8.27 6.63
CA CYS A 65 2.48 -7.93 7.62
C CYS A 65 2.26 -6.53 8.17
N HIS A 66 2.74 -6.33 9.41
CA HIS A 66 2.89 -5.02 10.02
C HIS A 66 4.38 -4.75 10.15
N LEU A 67 4.85 -3.72 9.46
CA LEU A 67 6.24 -3.28 9.43
C LEU A 67 6.32 -1.91 10.09
N TRP A 68 7.46 -1.63 10.71
CA TRP A 68 7.73 -0.31 11.26
C TRP A 68 9.19 0.06 11.02
N ARG A 69 9.44 1.37 10.90
CA ARG A 69 10.80 1.93 10.92
C ARG A 69 10.81 3.22 11.70
N ARG A 70 11.96 3.56 12.27
CA ARG A 70 12.16 4.86 12.91
C ARG A 70 12.80 5.83 11.93
N VAL A 71 12.32 7.06 11.94
CA VAL A 71 12.89 8.21 11.25
C VAL A 71 13.12 9.34 12.24
N PHE A 72 13.95 10.30 11.88
CA PHE A 72 14.15 11.50 12.68
C PHE A 72 13.46 12.67 11.99
N GLU A 73 12.45 13.24 12.63
CA GLU A 73 11.76 14.43 12.13
C GLU A 73 12.34 15.67 12.81
N PRO A 74 12.81 16.68 12.04
CA PRO A 74 13.33 17.93 12.59
C PRO A 74 12.36 18.59 13.58
N GLY A 75 12.87 18.94 14.77
CA GLY A 75 12.07 19.61 15.82
C GLY A 75 11.14 18.70 16.62
N VAL A 76 10.98 17.43 16.22
CA VAL A 76 10.15 16.44 16.93
C VAL A 76 11.01 15.33 17.55
N GLY A 77 11.97 14.81 16.79
CA GLY A 77 12.85 13.72 17.23
C GLY A 77 12.53 12.40 16.53
N ALA A 78 12.72 11.28 17.23
CA ALA A 78 12.50 9.95 16.66
C ALA A 78 11.00 9.64 16.53
N VAL A 79 10.55 9.37 15.32
CA VAL A 79 9.17 9.01 14.97
C VAL A 79 9.16 7.61 14.38
N GLN A 80 8.17 6.80 14.78
CA GLN A 80 7.94 5.47 14.24
C GLN A 80 6.88 5.52 13.15
N LEU A 81 7.31 5.25 11.92
CA LEU A 81 6.43 5.08 10.77
C LEU A 81 5.95 3.63 10.72
N VAL A 82 4.69 3.44 10.33
CA VAL A 82 4.04 2.12 10.28
C VAL A 82 3.57 1.83 8.86
N LYS A 83 3.81 0.60 8.40
CA LYS A 83 3.25 0.07 7.17
C LYS A 83 2.48 -1.21 7.42
N ILE A 84 1.26 -1.26 6.92
CA ILE A 84 0.40 -2.45 6.97
C ILE A 84 0.21 -2.94 5.55
N VAL A 85 0.53 -4.21 5.33
CA VAL A 85 0.27 -4.89 4.07
C VAL A 85 -0.77 -5.96 4.34
N ARG A 86 -1.83 -6.02 3.55
CA ARG A 86 -2.87 -7.05 3.66
C ARG A 86 -3.26 -7.60 2.29
N PHE A 87 -3.29 -8.93 2.21
CA PHE A 87 -3.97 -9.66 1.16
C PHE A 87 -5.49 -9.50 1.34
N THR A 88 -6.22 -9.37 0.25
CA THR A 88 -7.69 -9.45 0.26
C THR A 88 -8.17 -10.19 -0.98
N ASP A 89 -9.29 -10.92 -0.84
CA ASP A 89 -10.02 -11.49 -1.97
C ASP A 89 -11.04 -10.51 -2.55
N THR A 90 -11.25 -9.36 -1.91
CA THR A 90 -12.15 -8.30 -2.37
C THR A 90 -11.57 -6.94 -2.01
N MET A 91 -11.27 -6.13 -3.03
CA MET A 91 -10.72 -4.80 -2.83
C MET A 91 -11.70 -3.87 -2.09
N PRO A 92 -11.30 -3.18 -1.00
CA PRO A 92 -12.13 -2.17 -0.35
C PRO A 92 -12.44 -1.01 -1.30
N SER A 93 -13.56 -0.33 -1.07
CA SER A 93 -13.82 0.95 -1.73
C SER A 93 -12.74 1.97 -1.38
N THR A 94 -12.55 2.96 -2.25
CA THR A 94 -11.59 4.06 -2.01
C THR A 94 -11.89 4.78 -0.71
N LEU A 95 -13.16 5.15 -0.48
CA LEU A 95 -13.61 5.82 0.74
C LEU A 95 -13.39 4.96 1.99
N SER A 96 -13.66 3.65 1.92
CA SER A 96 -13.43 2.77 3.07
C SER A 96 -11.95 2.66 3.41
N LEU A 97 -11.06 2.62 2.40
CA LEU A 97 -9.62 2.60 2.63
C LEU A 97 -9.14 3.93 3.22
N GLU A 98 -9.72 5.05 2.76
CA GLU A 98 -9.42 6.39 3.27
C GLU A 98 -9.74 6.55 4.75
N ILE A 99 -10.96 6.17 5.15
CA ILE A 99 -11.38 6.21 6.55
C ILE A 99 -10.46 5.30 7.40
N ASP A 100 -10.19 4.08 6.95
CA ASP A 100 -9.35 3.13 7.68
C ASP A 100 -7.93 3.66 7.90
N VAL A 101 -7.31 4.23 6.86
CA VAL A 101 -5.96 4.80 6.96
C VAL A 101 -5.96 6.08 7.82
N HIS A 102 -7.03 6.87 7.80
CA HIS A 102 -7.19 8.06 8.63
C HIS A 102 -7.28 7.73 10.11
N GLU A 103 -8.16 6.81 10.49
CA GLU A 103 -8.27 6.38 11.89
C GLU A 103 -7.00 5.67 12.36
N LEU A 104 -6.34 4.91 11.47
CA LEU A 104 -5.06 4.30 11.79
C LEU A 104 -3.96 5.34 11.98
N CYS A 105 -3.96 6.42 11.20
CA CYS A 105 -3.04 7.55 11.41
C CYS A 105 -3.23 8.14 12.82
N HIS A 106 -4.47 8.40 13.24
CA HIS A 106 -4.75 8.89 14.60
C HIS A 106 -4.30 7.91 15.67
N ALA A 107 -4.58 6.62 15.50
CA ALA A 107 -4.14 5.59 16.44
C ALA A 107 -2.61 5.55 16.60
N ILE A 108 -1.86 5.62 15.49
CA ILE A 108 -0.39 5.62 15.53
C ILE A 108 0.18 6.94 16.04
N ALA A 109 -0.44 8.07 15.72
CA ALA A 109 -0.03 9.39 16.23
C ALA A 109 -0.20 9.49 17.75
N ALA A 110 -1.31 8.98 18.30
CA ALA A 110 -1.60 8.99 19.73
C ALA A 110 -0.58 8.20 20.59
N LEU A 111 0.17 7.28 19.97
CA LEU A 111 1.21 6.49 20.63
C LEU A 111 2.57 7.20 20.67
N GLN A 112 2.69 8.39 20.09
CA GLN A 112 3.95 9.07 19.88
C GLN A 112 3.86 10.54 20.32
N PRO A 113 4.95 11.14 20.81
CA PRO A 113 4.96 12.56 21.21
C PRO A 113 5.09 13.47 19.98
N ILE A 114 4.16 13.37 19.02
CA ILE A 114 4.16 14.13 17.77
C ILE A 114 2.88 14.98 17.65
N PRO A 115 2.92 16.14 16.97
CA PRO A 115 1.71 16.85 16.56
C PRO A 115 0.86 15.96 15.66
N ASP A 116 -0.46 16.17 15.64
CA ASP A 116 -1.37 15.44 14.77
C ASP A 116 -1.06 15.69 13.28
N PRO A 117 -0.46 14.72 12.57
CA PRO A 117 -0.12 14.91 11.17
C PRO A 117 -1.27 14.48 10.25
N CYS A 118 -2.33 13.86 10.79
CA CYS A 118 -3.40 13.23 10.01
C CYS A 118 -4.36 14.24 9.36
N HIS A 119 -4.32 15.48 9.84
CA HIS A 119 -5.07 16.64 9.32
C HIS A 119 -4.18 17.66 8.58
N ALA A 120 -2.91 17.34 8.33
CA ALA A 120 -2.00 18.27 7.66
C ALA A 120 -2.27 18.41 6.15
N ASP A 121 -3.02 17.47 5.56
CA ASP A 121 -3.47 17.47 4.16
C ASP A 121 -4.90 16.90 4.03
N ASN A 122 -5.66 17.37 3.04
CA ASN A 122 -7.10 17.10 2.86
C ASN A 122 -7.45 15.67 2.39
N GLY A 123 -6.53 14.72 2.45
CA GLY A 123 -6.77 13.35 2.00
C GLY A 123 -5.47 12.62 1.73
N GLY A 124 -5.32 11.44 2.32
CA GLY A 124 -4.16 10.59 2.10
C GLY A 124 -3.94 10.33 0.61
N VAL A 125 -2.69 10.20 0.18
CA VAL A 125 -2.39 10.00 -1.24
C VAL A 125 -2.69 8.55 -1.60
N ILE A 126 -3.59 8.34 -2.56
CA ILE A 126 -3.89 7.02 -3.14
C ILE A 126 -3.04 6.85 -4.40
N GLU A 127 -2.13 5.89 -4.36
CA GLU A 127 -1.30 5.53 -5.51
C GLU A 127 -1.69 4.15 -6.02
N SER A 128 -1.71 3.99 -7.35
CA SER A 128 -1.68 2.67 -7.97
C SER A 128 -0.29 2.05 -7.80
N ALA A 129 -0.24 0.73 -7.56
CA ALA A 129 0.94 0.03 -7.01
C ALA A 129 2.23 0.11 -7.83
N ALA A 130 2.18 0.52 -9.10
CA ALA A 130 3.38 0.74 -9.90
C ALA A 130 4.28 1.88 -9.34
N SER A 131 3.72 2.80 -8.56
CA SER A 131 4.41 3.98 -8.01
C SER A 131 4.83 3.81 -6.53
N ALA A 132 4.07 3.03 -5.76
CA ALA A 132 4.15 3.02 -4.29
C ALA A 132 5.34 2.22 -3.72
N ALA A 133 5.80 1.18 -4.44
CA ALA A 133 6.89 0.31 -3.98
C ALA A 133 8.25 1.02 -3.85
N ILE A 134 8.39 2.23 -4.40
CA ILE A 134 9.66 2.96 -4.45
C ILE A 134 9.90 3.79 -3.17
N ARG A 135 8.86 4.15 -2.40
CA ARG A 135 8.98 5.16 -1.32
C ARG A 135 9.24 4.60 0.09
N TRP A 136 9.07 3.30 0.32
CA TRP A 136 9.22 2.70 1.66
C TRP A 136 10.61 2.10 1.96
N ARG A 137 11.56 2.18 1.02
CA ARG A 137 12.94 1.69 1.24
C ARG A 137 13.77 2.67 2.05
#